data_AF-A0A932M8M4-F1
#
_entry.id   AF-A0A932M8M4-F1
#
_cell.length_a   1.000
_cell.length_b   1.000
_cell.length_c   1.000
_cell.angle_alpha   90.00
_cell.angle_beta   90.00
_cell.angle_gamma   90.00
#
_symmetry.space_group_name_H-M   'P 1'
#
loop_
_entity.id
_entity.type
_entity.pdbx_description
1 polymer ?
#
loop_
_entity_poly.entity_id
_entity_poly.type
_entity_poly.pdbx_seq_one_letter_code
_entity_poly.pdbx_strand_id
1 'polypeptide(L)'
;MKKLLAVCVICVFLFFPYHRTRLGAASAPTKVVLTYAVFSEREGSLFVARDQGFFHKHGLDVQLVYVSTASVALSSLARGDSHLNTGS
;
A
#
# COMPACT_ATOMS: atom_id res chain seq x y z
N MET A 1 -46.57 11.37 -24.66
CA MET A 1 -45.16 11.45 -25.12
C MET A 1 -44.27 12.21 -24.14
N LYS A 2 -44.46 13.54 -23.94
CA LYS A 2 -43.62 14.36 -23.03
C LYS A 2 -43.61 13.89 -21.55
N LYS A 3 -44.73 13.38 -21.03
CA LYS A 3 -44.83 12.88 -19.64
C LYS A 3 -44.06 11.56 -19.42
N LEU A 4 -44.00 10.67 -20.42
CA LEU A 4 -43.17 9.46 -20.35
C LEU A 4 -41.67 9.79 -20.40
N LEU A 5 -41.29 10.77 -21.24
CA LEU A 5 -39.91 11.24 -21.32
C LEU A 5 -39.44 11.82 -19.98
N ALA A 6 -40.28 12.63 -19.32
CA ALA A 6 -39.97 13.21 -18.01
C ALA A 6 -39.78 12.14 -16.93
N VAL A 7 -40.61 11.07 -16.94
CA VAL A 7 -40.50 9.95 -15.99
C VAL A 7 -39.20 9.17 -16.21
N CYS A 8 -38.81 8.88 -17.45
CA CYS A 8 -37.52 8.22 -17.73
C CYS A 8 -36.32 9.05 -17.25
N VAL A 9 -36.35 10.37 -17.47
CA VAL A 9 -35.25 11.26 -17.02
C VAL A 9 -35.15 11.28 -15.50
N ILE A 10 -36.28 11.34 -14.78
CA ILE A 10 -36.31 11.31 -13.32
C ILE A 10 -35.82 9.95 -12.79
N CYS A 11 -36.23 8.83 -13.39
CA CYS A 11 -35.77 7.50 -13.00
C CYS A 11 -34.26 7.33 -13.19
N VAL A 12 -33.70 7.82 -14.30
CA VAL A 12 -32.24 7.78 -14.54
C VAL A 12 -31.50 8.63 -13.51
N PHE A 13 -31.98 9.84 -13.20
CA PHE A 13 -31.37 10.71 -12.19
C PHE A 13 -31.45 10.16 -10.77
N LEU A 14 -32.51 9.39 -10.44
CA LEU A 14 -32.67 8.78 -9.12
C LEU A 14 -31.87 7.47 -8.96
N PHE A 15 -31.62 6.73 -10.04
CA PHE A 15 -30.77 5.52 -10.02
C PHE A 15 -29.27 5.82 -10.16
N PHE A 16 -28.88 6.92 -10.82
CA PHE A 16 -27.48 7.31 -10.98
C PHE A 16 -26.69 7.51 -9.67
N PRO A 17 -27.23 8.08 -8.57
CA PRO A 17 -26.49 8.23 -7.32
C PRO A 17 -26.34 6.91 -6.54
N TYR A 18 -27.10 5.85 -6.84
CA TYR A 18 -26.90 4.54 -6.19
C TYR A 18 -25.59 3.86 -6.61
N HIS A 19 -25.06 4.22 -7.78
CA HIS A 19 -23.73 3.79 -8.23
C HIS A 19 -22.60 4.70 -7.76
N ARG A 20 -22.84 5.62 -6.80
CA ARG A 20 -21.76 6.35 -6.11
C ARG A 20 -20.92 5.35 -5.34
N THR A 21 -19.91 4.81 -6.01
CA THR A 21 -18.76 4.14 -5.43
C THR A 21 -18.38 4.91 -4.19
N ARG A 22 -18.30 4.24 -3.04
CA ARG A 22 -17.87 4.87 -1.80
C ARG A 22 -16.48 5.46 -2.05
N LEU A 23 -16.41 6.78 -2.25
CA LEU A 23 -15.15 7.52 -2.14
C LEU A 23 -14.77 7.51 -0.67
N GLY A 24 -14.25 6.39 -0.19
CA GLY A 24 -13.46 6.38 1.02
C GLY A 24 -12.19 7.16 0.73
N ALA A 25 -11.88 8.15 1.57
CA ALA A 25 -10.54 8.71 1.59
C ALA A 25 -9.55 7.54 1.73
N ALA A 26 -8.62 7.40 0.78
CA ALA A 26 -7.61 6.36 0.87
C ALA A 26 -6.86 6.56 2.18
N SER A 27 -6.84 5.53 3.03
CA SER A 27 -6.06 5.56 4.27
C SER A 27 -4.60 5.81 3.92
N ALA A 28 -3.91 6.62 4.73
CA ALA A 28 -2.48 6.83 4.56
C ALA A 28 -1.76 5.46 4.53
N PRO A 29 -0.77 5.27 3.63
CA PRO A 29 -0.04 4.02 3.57
C PRO A 29 0.59 3.68 4.92
N THR A 30 0.55 2.39 5.29
CA THR A 30 1.18 1.89 6.50
C THR A 30 2.69 1.91 6.29
N LYS A 31 3.40 2.64 7.15
CA LYS A 31 4.87 2.69 7.12
C LYS A 31 5.44 1.37 7.62
N VAL A 32 6.35 0.79 6.85
CA VAL A 32 7.04 -0.46 7.21
C VAL A 32 8.54 -0.29 7.05
N VAL A 33 9.30 -0.39 8.14
CA VAL A 33 10.76 -0.42 8.08
C VAL A 33 11.21 -1.88 8.00
N LEU A 34 11.88 -2.22 6.90
CA LEU A 34 12.44 -3.54 6.64
C LEU A 34 13.96 -3.44 6.56
N THR A 35 14.64 -4.16 7.46
CA THR A 35 16.09 -4.17 7.54
C THR A 35 16.69 -5.33 6.76
N TYR A 36 17.90 -5.12 6.22
CA TYR A 36 18.68 -6.14 5.52
C TYR A 36 20.18 -5.89 5.76
N ALA A 37 20.97 -6.96 5.84
CA ALA A 37 22.41 -6.89 6.14
C ALA A 37 23.30 -7.32 4.96
N VAL A 38 22.74 -7.98 3.95
CA VAL A 38 23.44 -8.38 2.72
C VAL A 38 22.61 -7.95 1.52
N PHE A 39 23.27 -7.44 0.48
CA PHE A 39 22.61 -7.17 -0.80
C PHE A 39 22.79 -8.39 -1.72
N SER A 40 21.79 -9.25 -1.78
CA SER A 40 21.74 -10.41 -2.68
C SER A 40 20.59 -10.30 -3.68
N GLU A 41 20.46 -11.27 -4.58
CA GLU A 41 19.34 -11.34 -5.54
C GLU A 41 17.98 -11.37 -4.83
N ARG A 42 17.90 -11.99 -3.64
CA ARG A 42 16.68 -12.04 -2.83
C ARG A 42 16.28 -10.65 -2.37
N GLU A 43 17.21 -9.87 -1.85
CA GLU A 43 17.00 -8.50 -1.39
C GLU A 43 16.74 -7.58 -2.58
N GLY A 44 17.42 -7.79 -3.70
CA GLY A 44 17.18 -7.07 -4.96
C GLY A 44 15.70 -7.12 -5.39
N SER A 45 15.02 -8.25 -5.18
CA SER A 45 13.58 -8.36 -5.47
C SER A 45 12.72 -7.37 -4.66
N LEU A 46 13.14 -7.00 -3.44
CA LEU A 46 12.45 -6.03 -2.59
C LEU A 46 12.59 -4.60 -3.14
N PHE A 47 13.75 -4.26 -3.70
CA PHE A 47 13.96 -2.97 -4.38
C PHE A 47 13.09 -2.87 -5.63
N VAL A 48 13.11 -3.90 -6.47
CA VAL A 48 12.23 -3.95 -7.66
C VAL A 48 10.76 -3.84 -7.25
N ALA A 49 10.33 -4.54 -6.19
CA ALA A 49 8.94 -4.48 -5.74
C ALA A 49 8.53 -3.09 -5.24
N ARG A 50 9.44 -2.37 -4.58
CA ARG A 50 9.24 -0.96 -4.22
C ARG A 50 9.15 -0.08 -5.47
N ASP A 51 10.11 -0.19 -6.37
CA ASP A 51 10.22 0.67 -7.55
C ASP A 51 9.05 0.47 -8.51
N GLN A 52 8.54 -0.75 -8.63
CA GLN A 52 7.32 -1.10 -9.38
C GLN A 52 6.02 -0.71 -8.65
N GLY A 53 6.11 -0.13 -7.46
CA GLY A 53 4.98 0.32 -6.65
C GLY A 53 4.11 -0.81 -6.12
N PHE A 54 4.61 -2.06 -6.05
CA PHE A 54 3.81 -3.18 -5.54
C PHE A 54 3.43 -2.99 -4.08
N PHE A 55 4.34 -2.49 -3.24
CA PHE A 55 4.01 -2.17 -1.85
C PHE A 55 2.93 -1.08 -1.75
N HIS A 56 3.05 -0.03 -2.56
CA HIS A 56 2.09 1.08 -2.55
C HIS A 56 0.68 0.65 -2.99
N LYS A 57 0.58 -0.26 -3.97
CA LYS A 57 -0.70 -0.88 -4.39
C LYS A 57 -1.40 -1.62 -3.26
N HIS A 58 -0.64 -2.11 -2.28
CA HIS A 58 -1.15 -2.75 -1.07
C HIS A 58 -1.26 -1.80 0.13
N GLY A 59 -1.14 -0.48 -0.09
CA GLY A 59 -1.23 0.51 0.98
C GLY A 59 -0.04 0.48 1.93
N LEU A 60 1.13 0.03 1.48
CA LEU A 60 2.36 -0.01 2.27
C LEU A 60 3.37 1.01 1.75
N ASP A 61 4.01 1.72 2.69
CA ASP A 61 5.18 2.57 2.44
C ASP A 61 6.40 1.90 3.06
N VAL A 62 7.12 1.12 2.24
CA VAL A 62 8.22 0.26 2.70
C VAL A 62 9.57 0.98 2.62
N GLN A 63 10.22 1.09 3.77
CA GLN A 63 11.59 1.57 3.95
C GLN A 63 12.56 0.42 4.17
N LEU A 64 13.24 0.01 3.10
CA LEU A 64 14.44 -0.84 3.06
C LEU A 64 15.62 -0.08 3.67
N VAL A 65 16.15 -0.59 4.78
CA VAL A 65 17.28 0.00 5.52
C VAL A 65 18.40 -1.01 5.65
N TYR A 66 19.59 -0.64 5.19
CA TYR A 66 20.77 -1.47 5.40
C TYR A 66 21.23 -1.41 6.87
N VAL A 67 21.60 -2.56 7.42
CA VAL A 67 22.20 -2.69 8.76
C VAL A 67 23.50 -3.47 8.68
N SER A 68 24.53 -3.02 9.38
CA SER A 68 25.89 -3.55 9.24
C SER A 68 26.08 -4.96 9.82
N THR A 69 25.21 -5.41 10.72
CA THR A 69 25.29 -6.72 11.37
C THR A 69 23.90 -7.24 11.76
N ALA A 70 23.79 -8.57 11.91
CA ALA A 70 22.58 -9.21 12.43
C ALA A 70 22.20 -8.74 13.84
N SER A 71 23.18 -8.44 14.69
CA SER A 71 22.93 -7.93 16.06
C SER A 71 22.26 -6.55 16.04
N VAL A 72 22.66 -5.68 15.12
CA VAL A 72 22.02 -4.37 14.90
C VAL A 72 20.59 -4.56 14.38
N ALA A 73 20.38 -5.48 13.44
CA ALA A 73 19.05 -5.81 12.93
C ALA A 73 18.11 -6.28 14.06
N LEU A 74 18.58 -7.20 14.90
CA LEU A 74 17.81 -7.76 16.00
C LEU A 74 17.51 -6.72 17.08
N SER A 75 18.48 -5.86 17.38
CA SER A 75 18.31 -4.75 18.33
C SER A 75 17.28 -3.74 17.81
N SER A 76 17.32 -3.41 16.51
CA SER A 76 16.34 -2.53 15.86
C SER A 76 14.93 -3.13 15.92
N LEU A 77 14.79 -4.43 15.68
CA LEU A 77 13.51 -5.13 15.76
C LEU A 77 12.97 -5.14 17.21
N ALA A 78 13.84 -5.43 18.18
CA ALA A 78 13.48 -5.46 19.61
C ALA A 78 13.07 -4.08 20.15
N ARG A 79 13.67 -3.00 19.64
CA ARG A 79 13.31 -1.62 19.99
C ARG A 79 12.07 -1.11 19.26
N GLY A 80 11.64 -1.77 18.19
CA GLY A 80 10.56 -1.32 17.32
C GLY A 80 10.98 -0.28 16.27
N ASP A 81 12.28 -0.04 16.09
CA ASP A 81 12.81 0.84 15.05
C ASP A 81 12.66 0.20 13.65
N SER A 82 12.65 -1.13 13.59
CA SER A 82 12.28 -1.90 12.40
C SER A 82 11.11 -2.82 12.68
N HIS A 83 10.33 -3.10 11.65
CA HIS A 83 9.21 -4.03 11.72
C HIS A 83 9.62 -5.43 11.24
N LEU A 84 10.53 -5.52 10.27
CA LEU A 84 10.95 -6.77 9.64
C LEU A 84 12.47 -6.79 9.39
N ASN A 85 13.06 -7.98 9.32
CA ASN A 85 14.43 -8.22 8.86
C ASN A 85 14.43 -9.38 7.84
N THR A 86 15.28 -9.32 6.80
CA THR A 86 15.33 -10.40 5.80
C THR A 86 16.00 -11.67 6.30
N GLY A 87 16.68 -11.62 7.45
CA GLY A 87 17.40 -12.75 8.05
C GLY A 87 18.77 -13.01 7.40
N SER A 88 19.31 -12.02 6.68
CA SER A 88 20.67 -12.01 6.12
C SER A 88 21.74 -11.75 7.16
#